data_AF-A0A2M7FRH4-F1
#
_entry.id   AF-A0A2M7FRH4-F1
#
_cell.length_a   1.000
_cell.length_b   1.000
_cell.length_c   1.000
_cell.angle_alpha   90.00
_cell.angle_beta   90.00
_cell.angle_gamma   90.00
#
_symmetry.space_group_name_H-M   'P 1'
#
loop_
_entity.id
_entity.type
_entity.pdbx_description
1 polymer ?
#
loop_
_entity_poly.entity_id
_entity_poly.type
_entity_poly.pdbx_seq_one_letter_code
_entity_poly.pdbx_strand_id
1 'polypeptide(L)'
;NSSSLSDGTLRFICLATLLLQPEEKMPTTIIVDEPELGLHPAAVQLLANMLVSTATKRQVIVSTQSVTLINQMKPDSIIVVDRDEEQSKFRKLTLTELGTWLDNYGLGDMWEKNLIAGRP
;
A
#
# COMPACT_ATOMS: atom_id res chain seq x y z
N ASN A 1 -13.66 28.61 15.84
CA ASN A 1 -14.23 27.58 14.94
C ASN A 1 -13.18 26.81 14.14
N SER A 2 -12.01 26.46 14.69
CA SER A 2 -10.90 25.92 13.90
C SER A 2 -10.25 24.71 14.56
N SER A 3 -10.75 23.50 14.21
CA SER A 3 -10.04 22.19 14.18
C SER A 3 -11.03 21.00 14.27
N SER A 4 -12.10 20.98 13.46
CA SER A 4 -13.07 19.87 13.51
C SER A 4 -12.63 18.60 12.77
N LEU A 5 -11.43 18.58 12.17
CA LEU A 5 -10.91 17.43 11.42
C LEU A 5 -9.68 16.87 12.15
N SER A 6 -9.65 15.54 12.33
CA SER A 6 -8.46 14.85 12.79
C SER A 6 -7.37 14.85 11.71
N ASP A 7 -6.12 14.67 12.13
CA ASP A 7 -4.97 14.57 11.21
C ASP A 7 -5.16 13.46 10.17
N GLY A 8 -5.71 12.31 10.59
CA GLY A 8 -6.04 11.21 9.67
C GLY A 8 -7.06 11.64 8.60
N THR A 9 -8.08 12.40 8.99
CA THR A 9 -9.08 12.90 8.03
C THR A 9 -8.46 13.90 7.04
N LEU A 10 -7.63 14.82 7.52
CA LEU A 10 -6.92 15.77 6.66
C LEU A 10 -5.99 15.06 5.68
N ARG A 11 -5.22 14.07 6.15
CA ARG A 11 -4.36 13.24 5.29
C ARG A 11 -5.17 12.52 4.22
N PHE A 12 -6.30 11.91 4.60
CA PHE A 12 -7.17 11.23 3.65
C PHE A 12 -7.70 12.18 2.56
N ILE A 13 -8.12 13.40 2.93
CA ILE A 13 -8.56 14.41 1.98
C ILE A 13 -7.43 14.78 0.99
N CYS A 14 -6.20 14.98 1.48
CA CYS A 14 -5.04 15.26 0.63
C CYS A 14 -4.76 14.12 -0.35
N LEU A 15 -4.78 12.86 0.12
CA LEU A 15 -4.56 11.68 -0.70
C LEU A 15 -5.66 11.48 -1.73
N ALA A 16 -6.93 11.63 -1.34
CA ALA A 16 -8.06 11.56 -2.25
C ALA A 16 -7.97 12.64 -3.33
N THR A 17 -7.56 13.86 -2.97
CA THR A 17 -7.36 14.95 -3.93
C THR A 17 -6.26 14.63 -4.94
N LEU A 18 -5.13 14.06 -4.49
CA LEU A 18 -4.03 13.64 -5.35
C LEU A 18 -4.45 12.51 -6.31
N LEU A 19 -5.17 11.52 -5.82
CA LEU A 19 -5.49 10.29 -6.56
C LEU A 19 -6.71 10.42 -7.49
N LEU A 20 -7.61 11.38 -7.21
CA LEU A 20 -8.85 11.60 -7.95
C LEU A 20 -8.85 12.88 -8.81
N GLN A 21 -7.70 13.53 -8.98
CA GLN A 21 -7.59 14.68 -9.87
C GLN A 21 -7.83 14.29 -11.35
N PRO A 22 -8.24 15.23 -12.21
CA PRO A 22 -8.37 15.00 -13.64
C PRO A 22 -7.09 14.44 -14.25
N GLU A 23 -7.23 13.56 -15.23
CA GLU A 23 -6.11 12.82 -15.80
C GLU A 23 -5.09 13.78 -16.44
N GLU A 24 -5.52 14.88 -17.05
CA GLU A 24 -4.64 15.87 -17.68
C GLU A 24 -3.75 16.60 -16.67
N LYS A 25 -4.15 16.64 -15.39
CA LYS A 25 -3.41 17.30 -14.29
C LYS A 25 -2.59 16.32 -13.45
N MET A 26 -2.89 15.03 -13.57
CA MET A 26 -2.21 14.00 -12.79
C MET A 26 -0.75 13.89 -13.23
N PRO A 27 0.22 13.65 -12.32
CA PRO A 27 1.60 13.35 -12.70
C PRO A 27 1.71 11.95 -13.31
N THR A 28 2.75 11.70 -14.10
CA THR A 28 2.98 10.38 -14.72
C THR A 28 3.30 9.30 -13.69
N THR A 29 4.02 9.69 -12.63
CA THR A 29 4.42 8.83 -11.52
C THR A 29 4.05 9.49 -10.20
N ILE A 30 3.47 8.71 -9.29
CA ILE A 30 3.09 9.10 -7.94
C ILE A 30 3.86 8.20 -6.97
N ILE A 31 4.55 8.81 -6.01
CA ILE A 31 5.27 8.10 -4.94
C ILE A 31 4.76 8.62 -3.61
N VAL A 32 4.28 7.73 -2.75
CA VAL A 32 3.75 8.11 -1.43
C VAL A 32 4.28 7.19 -0.35
N ASP A 33 4.79 7.78 0.72
CA ASP A 33 5.34 7.06 1.87
C ASP A 33 4.30 6.99 3.00
N GLU A 34 4.01 5.77 3.45
CA GLU A 34 3.05 5.45 4.51
C GLU A 34 1.73 6.25 4.40
N PRO A 35 1.02 6.16 3.26
CA PRO A 35 -0.20 6.93 3.04
C PRO A 35 -1.30 6.60 4.04
N GLU A 36 -1.25 5.43 4.65
CA GLU A 36 -2.21 4.95 5.64
C GLU A 36 -1.98 5.46 7.07
N LEU A 37 -0.85 6.13 7.34
CA LEU A 37 -0.48 6.51 8.70
C LEU A 37 -1.57 7.41 9.34
N GLY A 38 -2.10 6.97 10.48
CA GLY A 38 -3.17 7.68 11.20
C GLY A 38 -4.57 7.53 10.61
N LEU A 39 -4.75 6.71 9.57
CA LEU A 39 -6.07 6.39 9.01
C LEU A 39 -6.73 5.25 9.79
N HIS A 40 -8.05 5.37 9.97
CA HIS A 40 -8.87 4.24 10.42
C HIS A 40 -8.85 3.11 9.37
N PRO A 41 -8.88 1.81 9.75
CA PRO A 41 -8.81 0.69 8.81
C PRO A 41 -9.80 0.77 7.62
N ALA A 42 -11.03 1.25 7.86
CA ALA A 42 -12.01 1.46 6.80
C ALA A 42 -11.56 2.51 5.75
N ALA A 43 -10.86 3.57 6.17
CA ALA A 43 -10.30 4.56 5.25
C ALA A 43 -9.09 4.00 4.48
N VAL A 44 -8.32 3.09 5.08
CA VAL A 44 -7.22 2.39 4.39
C VAL A 44 -7.75 1.54 3.23
N GLN A 45 -8.89 0.86 3.40
CA GLN A 45 -9.52 0.10 2.33
C GLN A 45 -9.97 1.00 1.17
N LEU A 46 -10.56 2.17 1.47
CA LEU A 46 -10.91 3.15 0.45
C LEU A 46 -9.67 3.70 -0.27
N LEU A 47 -8.61 4.00 0.48
CA LEU A 47 -7.32 4.41 -0.06
C LEU A 47 -6.74 3.35 -1.01
N ALA A 48 -6.78 2.06 -0.63
CA ALA A 48 -6.32 0.97 -1.47
C ALA A 48 -7.04 0.93 -2.83
N ASN A 49 -8.37 1.08 -2.83
CA ASN A 49 -9.16 1.12 -4.05
C ASN A 49 -8.79 2.30 -4.94
N MET A 50 -8.54 3.47 -4.35
CA MET A 50 -8.08 4.64 -5.09
C MET A 50 -6.70 4.39 -5.71
N LEU A 51 -5.74 3.85 -4.94
CA LEU A 51 -4.40 3.51 -5.43
C LEU A 51 -4.44 2.54 -6.62
N VAL A 52 -5.20 1.45 -6.50
CA VAL A 52 -5.35 0.46 -7.57
C VAL A 52 -6.00 1.07 -8.82
N SER A 53 -7.04 1.90 -8.64
CA SER A 53 -7.69 2.61 -9.74
C SER A 53 -6.72 3.56 -10.45
N THR A 54 -5.99 4.39 -9.70
CA THR A 54 -4.99 5.31 -10.25
C THR A 54 -3.85 4.55 -10.95
N ALA A 55 -3.44 3.40 -10.42
CA ALA A 55 -2.41 2.55 -11.00
C ALA A 55 -2.75 1.98 -12.39
N THR A 56 -4.02 1.98 -12.79
CA THR A 56 -4.43 1.59 -14.16
C THR A 56 -4.04 2.61 -15.22
N LYS A 57 -3.78 3.86 -14.80
CA LYS A 57 -3.51 4.99 -15.69
C LYS A 57 -2.11 5.56 -15.49
N ARG A 58 -1.58 5.49 -14.27
CA ARG A 58 -0.31 6.10 -13.85
C ARG A 58 0.54 5.12 -13.07
N GLN A 59 1.85 5.38 -13.02
CA GLN A 59 2.72 4.60 -12.14
C GLN A 59 2.52 5.08 -10.70
N VAL A 60 2.22 4.14 -9.79
CA VAL A 60 2.02 4.43 -8.37
C VAL A 60 2.97 3.55 -7.56
N ILE A 61 3.80 4.17 -6.74
CA ILE A 61 4.73 3.48 -5.82
C ILE A 61 4.35 3.89 -4.40
N VAL A 62 4.09 2.90 -3.56
CA VAL A 62 3.70 3.11 -2.17
C VAL A 62 4.60 2.28 -1.28
N SER A 63 5.22 2.90 -0.28
CA SER A 63 5.78 2.21 0.88
C SER A 63 4.71 2.15 1.97
N THR A 64 4.62 1.01 2.63
CA THR A 64 3.61 0.75 3.65
C THR A 64 4.15 -0.22 4.69
N GLN A 65 3.75 -0.02 5.94
CA GLN A 65 3.93 -0.98 7.02
C GLN A 65 2.58 -1.55 7.49
N SER A 66 1.54 -1.40 6.68
CA SER A 66 0.17 -1.74 7.06
C SER A 66 -0.27 -3.06 6.47
N VAL A 67 -0.47 -4.01 7.38
CA VAL A 67 -1.15 -5.28 7.14
C VAL A 67 -2.50 -5.05 6.47
N THR A 68 -3.23 -4.00 6.88
CA THR A 68 -4.54 -3.68 6.29
C THR A 68 -4.41 -3.29 4.82
N LEU A 69 -3.41 -2.48 4.46
CA LEU A 69 -3.20 -2.06 3.08
C LEU A 69 -2.67 -3.21 2.22
N ILE A 70 -1.70 -3.97 2.73
CA ILE A 70 -1.14 -5.15 2.06
C ILE A 70 -2.22 -6.18 1.73
N ASN A 71 -3.18 -6.40 2.64
CA ASN A 71 -4.31 -7.30 2.42
C ASN A 71 -5.26 -6.87 1.29
N GLN A 72 -5.18 -5.63 0.81
CA GLN A 72 -5.97 -5.15 -0.34
C GLN A 72 -5.22 -5.27 -1.68
N MET A 73 -3.96 -5.72 -1.66
CA MET A 73 -3.09 -5.75 -2.85
C MET A 73 -3.01 -7.14 -3.44
N LYS A 74 -2.61 -7.22 -4.72
CA LYS A 74 -2.26 -8.49 -5.36
C LYS A 74 -0.79 -8.82 -5.09
N PRO A 75 -0.40 -10.10 -4.98
CA PRO A 75 1.00 -10.50 -4.81
C PRO A 75 1.93 -9.83 -5.82
N ASP A 76 1.55 -9.88 -7.11
CA ASP A 76 2.37 -9.34 -8.19
C ASP A 76 2.50 -7.80 -8.20
N SER A 77 1.85 -7.11 -7.26
CA SER A 77 2.01 -5.67 -7.02
C SER A 77 2.88 -5.35 -5.80
N ILE A 78 3.39 -6.37 -5.09
CA ILE A 78 4.19 -6.20 -3.87
C ILE A 78 5.67 -6.49 -4.17
N ILE A 79 6.52 -5.58 -3.70
CA ILE A 79 7.95 -5.78 -3.61
C ILE A 79 8.30 -5.78 -2.13
N VAL A 80 8.83 -6.90 -1.66
CA VAL A 80 9.36 -7.04 -0.30
C VAL A 80 10.79 -6.52 -0.29
N VAL A 81 11.13 -5.74 0.72
CA VAL A 81 12.46 -5.18 0.92
C VAL A 81 13.03 -5.77 2.20
N ASP A 82 14.15 -6.49 2.06
CA ASP A 82 14.93 -7.04 3.18
C ASP A 82 16.26 -6.31 3.27
N ARG A 83 16.85 -6.27 4.48
CA ARG A 83 18.23 -5.82 4.68
C ARG A 83 19.12 -7.03 4.90
N ASP A 84 20.11 -7.21 4.03
CA ASP A 84 21.10 -8.28 4.12
C ASP A 84 22.51 -7.70 4.01
N GLU A 85 23.35 -7.96 5.00
CA GLU A 85 24.75 -7.50 5.07
C GLU A 85 24.96 -6.04 4.60
N GLU A 86 24.12 -5.12 5.12
CA GLU A 86 24.08 -3.68 4.80
C GLU A 86 23.47 -3.26 3.46
N GLN A 87 22.95 -4.19 2.66
CA GLN A 87 22.29 -3.90 1.39
C GLN A 87 20.79 -4.13 1.45
N SER A 88 20.02 -3.33 0.72
CA SER A 88 18.60 -3.57 0.50
C SER A 88 18.41 -4.57 -0.63
N LYS A 89 17.80 -5.71 -0.33
CA LYS A 89 17.39 -6.73 -1.30
C LYS A 89 15.91 -6.58 -1.60
N PHE A 90 15.60 -6.35 -2.86
CA PHE A 90 14.22 -6.18 -3.34
C PHE A 90 13.78 -7.47 -4.02
N ARG A 91 12.67 -8.05 -3.57
CA ARG A 91 12.08 -9.24 -4.16
C ARG A 91 10.61 -9.00 -4.45
N LYS A 92 10.23 -9.17 -5.71
CA LYS A 92 8.83 -9.11 -6.12
C LYS A 92 8.13 -10.42 -5.75
N LEU A 93 6.96 -10.34 -5.12
CA LEU A 93 6.16 -11.53 -4.86
C LEU A 93 5.53 -12.04 -6.16
N THR A 94 5.37 -13.35 -6.25
CA THR A 94 4.67 -13.99 -7.37
C THR A 94 3.57 -14.90 -6.85
N LEU A 95 2.47 -14.99 -7.59
CA LEU A 95 1.39 -15.93 -7.27
C LEU A 95 1.88 -17.38 -7.12
N THR A 96 2.85 -17.81 -7.94
CA THR A 96 3.39 -19.17 -7.91
C THR A 96 4.13 -19.48 -6.60
N GLU A 97 4.86 -18.50 -6.04
CA GLU A 97 5.56 -18.66 -4.76
C GLU A 97 4.58 -18.78 -3.58
N LEU A 98 3.45 -18.08 -3.66
CA LEU A 98 2.47 -18.05 -2.57
C LEU A 98 1.48 -19.22 -2.63
N GLY A 99 1.29 -19.83 -3.81
CA GLY A 99 0.64 -21.13 -3.98
C GLY A 99 -0.57 -21.37 -3.07
N THR A 100 -0.54 -22.46 -2.30
CA THR A 100 -1.60 -22.89 -1.38
C THR A 100 -1.74 -22.04 -0.11
N TRP A 101 -0.81 -21.11 0.15
CA TRP A 101 -0.90 -20.26 1.35
C TRP A 101 -2.01 -19.23 1.22
N LEU A 102 -2.27 -18.74 0.00
CA LEU A 102 -3.36 -17.80 -0.28
C LEU A 102 -4.75 -18.42 -0.03
N ASP A 103 -4.87 -19.75 0.01
CA ASP A 103 -6.14 -20.43 0.33
C ASP A 103 -6.53 -20.26 1.80
N ASN A 104 -5.55 -20.01 2.68
CA ASN A 104 -5.74 -20.04 4.14
C ASN A 104 -5.37 -18.72 4.84
N TYR A 105 -4.66 -17.81 4.18
CA TYR A 105 -4.11 -16.59 4.79
C TYR A 105 -4.19 -15.38 3.86
N GLY A 106 -4.46 -14.21 4.43
CA GLY A 106 -4.23 -12.94 3.74
C GLY A 106 -2.73 -12.63 3.62
N LEU A 107 -2.36 -11.80 2.66
CA LEU A 107 -0.96 -11.40 2.45
C LEU A 107 -0.34 -10.73 3.68
N GLY A 108 -1.12 -9.92 4.38
CA GLY A 108 -0.73 -9.29 5.64
C GLY A 108 -0.48 -10.32 6.74
N ASP A 109 -1.29 -11.37 6.84
CA ASP A 109 -1.07 -12.44 7.83
C ASP A 109 0.21 -13.22 7.50
N MET A 110 0.46 -13.47 6.21
CA MET A 110 1.70 -14.11 5.75
C MET A 110 2.93 -13.27 6.06
N TRP A 111 2.80 -11.94 5.97
CA TRP A 111 3.84 -10.98 6.32
C TRP A 111 4.15 -11.01 7.82
N GLU A 112 3.13 -10.89 8.68
CA GLU A 112 3.28 -10.97 10.14
C GLU A 112 3.91 -12.30 10.59
N LYS A 113 3.53 -13.41 9.92
CA LYS A 113 4.08 -14.74 10.18
C LYS A 113 5.46 -14.98 9.58
N ASN A 114 6.04 -13.99 8.90
CA ASN A 114 7.34 -14.08 8.23
C ASN A 114 7.44 -15.13 7.13
N LEU A 115 6.30 -15.47 6.51
CA LEU A 115 6.27 -16.40 5.40
C LEU A 115 6.78 -15.75 4.10
N ILE A 116 6.76 -14.42 4.03
CA ILE A 116 7.18 -13.64 2.85
C ILE A 116 8.34 -12.68 3.11
N ALA A 117 9.03 -12.78 4.26
CA ALA A 117 10.13 -11.89 4.70
C ALA A 117 9.72 -10.40 4.83
N GLY A 118 10.69 -9.49 4.99
CA GLY A 118 10.47 -8.04 5.08
C GLY A 118 9.82 -7.57 6.37
N ARG A 119 10.07 -8.24 7.50
CA ARG A 119 9.44 -7.91 8.80
C ARG A 119 9.59 -6.42 9.15
N PRO A 120 8.54 -5.79 9.72
CA PRO A 120 8.65 -4.47 10.34
C PRO A 120 9.53 -4.50 11.60
#